data_AF-A0A6M3LGF5-F1
#
_entry.id   AF-A0A6M3LGF5-F1
#
_cell.length_a   1.000
_cell.length_b   1.000
_cell.length_c   1.000
_cell.angle_alpha   90.00
_cell.angle_beta   90.00
_cell.angle_gamma   90.00
#
_symmetry.space_group_name_H-M   'P 1'
#
loop_
_entity.id
_entity.type
_entity.pdbx_description
1 polymer ?
#
loop_
_entity_poly.entity_id
_entity_poly.type
_entity_poly.pdbx_seq_one_letter_code
_entity_poly.pdbx_strand_id
1 'polypeptide(L)' 'MSKDLDPCVWIYVGDDDYGSWKTSCGEAFSLVSGTPTKHGIRYCPCCERTLKEVRENERRP' A
#
# COMPACT_ATOMS: atom_id res chain seq x y z
N MET A 1 1.07 -19.17 18.87
CA MET A 1 2.06 -18.46 18.04
C MET A 1 1.39 -17.20 17.49
N SER A 2 1.37 -16.14 18.27
CA SER A 2 0.83 -14.85 17.84
C SER A 2 1.95 -14.14 17.11
N LYS A 3 2.17 -14.48 15.84
CA LYS A 3 3.01 -13.62 14.99
C LYS A 3 2.15 -12.41 14.73
N ASP A 4 2.47 -11.30 15.40
CA ASP A 4 2.16 -9.96 14.94
C ASP A 4 2.62 -9.88 13.47
N LEU A 5 1.72 -10.22 12.55
CA LEU A 5 1.98 -10.12 11.13
C LEU A 5 1.94 -8.64 10.84
N ASP A 6 3.12 -8.02 10.83
CA ASP A 6 3.28 -6.62 10.44
C ASP A 6 2.43 -6.33 9.20
N PRO A 7 1.65 -5.24 9.21
CA PRO A 7 0.78 -4.92 8.10
C PRO A 7 1.59 -4.80 6.81
N CYS A 8 1.00 -5.20 5.70
CA CYS A 8 1.58 -4.96 4.40
C CYS A 8 1.56 -3.45 4.14
N VAL A 9 2.74 -2.83 4.20
CA VAL A 9 2.88 -1.40 3.95
C VAL A 9 2.80 -1.14 2.45
N TRP A 10 1.90 -0.25 2.04
CA TRP A 10 1.72 0.19 0.67
C TRP A 10 2.17 1.64 0.56
N ILE A 11 3.25 1.85 -0.18
CA ILE A 11 3.88 3.15 -0.36
C ILE A 11 3.50 3.66 -1.74
N TYR A 12 2.90 4.85 -1.79
CA TYR A 12 2.64 5.52 -3.06
C TYR A 12 3.97 5.92 -3.69
N VAL A 13 4.23 5.45 -4.91
CA VAL A 13 5.43 5.75 -5.73
C VAL A 13 5.04 6.24 -7.13
N GLY A 14 3.76 6.53 -7.33
CA GLY A 14 3.22 7.02 -8.59
C GLY A 14 3.36 8.52 -8.76
N ASP A 15 3.44 8.97 -10.01
CA ASP A 15 3.31 10.38 -10.38
C ASP A 15 1.84 10.82 -10.44
N ASP A 16 1.60 12.11 -10.66
CA ASP A 16 0.26 12.75 -10.68
C ASP A 16 -0.72 12.06 -11.67
N ASP A 17 -0.20 11.46 -12.74
CA ASP A 17 -0.97 10.79 -13.79
C ASP A 17 -1.18 9.27 -13.58
N TYR A 18 -0.32 8.59 -12.81
CA TYR A 18 -0.35 7.12 -12.65
C TYR A 18 -0.10 6.69 -11.21
N GLY A 19 -1.15 6.19 -10.56
CA GLY A 19 -1.09 5.76 -9.16
C GLY A 19 -0.40 4.42 -8.96
N SER A 20 0.94 4.42 -8.87
CA SER A 20 1.73 3.23 -8.56
C SER A 20 1.95 3.07 -7.05
N TRP A 21 1.84 1.85 -6.55
CA TRP A 21 1.98 1.49 -5.14
C TRP A 21 2.98 0.35 -4.99
N LYS A 22 4.03 0.57 -4.18
CA LYS A 22 5.01 -0.45 -3.83
C LYS A 22 4.66 -1.07 -2.49
N THR A 23 4.58 -2.39 -2.43
CA THR A 23 4.22 -3.10 -1.19
C THR A 23 5.44 -3.66 -0.46
N SER A 24 5.33 -3.78 0.86
CA SER A 24 6.37 -4.40 1.68
C SER A 24 6.50 -5.91 1.46
N CYS A 25 5.52 -6.56 0.83
CA CYS A 25 5.62 -7.98 0.47
C CYS A 25 6.34 -8.21 -0.87
N GLY A 26 6.80 -7.14 -1.53
CA GLY A 26 7.58 -7.23 -2.77
C GLY A 26 6.79 -7.00 -4.05
N GLU A 27 5.45 -7.02 -3.96
CA GLU A 27 4.57 -6.84 -5.12
C GLU A 27 4.29 -5.35 -5.38
N ALA A 28 4.05 -4.99 -6.63
CA ALA A 28 3.65 -3.64 -7.01
C ALA A 28 2.20 -3.65 -7.51
N PHE A 29 1.46 -2.60 -7.17
CA PHE A 29 0.07 -2.42 -7.57
C PHE A 29 -0.10 -1.09 -8.30
N SER A 30 -0.87 -1.11 -9.38
CA SER A 30 -1.24 0.10 -10.11
C SER A 30 -2.73 0.35 -9.90
N LEU A 31 -3.05 1.49 -9.31
CA LEU A 31 -4.41 1.97 -9.16
C LEU A 31 -4.62 3.14 -10.14
N VAL A 32 -5.63 3.01 -11.00
CA VAL A 32 -5.96 4.01 -12.03
C VAL A 32 -6.42 5.33 -11.39
N SER A 33 -7.03 5.28 -10.21
CA SER A 33 -7.40 6.46 -9.43
C SER A 33 -7.59 6.10 -7.95
N GLY A 34 -7.39 7.05 -7.05
CA GLY A 34 -7.63 6.85 -5.62
C GLY A 34 -6.56 6.04 -4.90
N THR A 35 -6.84 5.69 -3.64
CA THR A 35 -5.92 4.93 -2.79
C THR A 35 -6.51 3.54 -2.48
N PRO A 36 -5.71 2.55 -2.07
CA PRO A 36 -6.21 1.22 -1.74
C PRO A 36 -7.35 1.30 -0.71
N THR A 37 -7.18 2.16 0.30
CA THR A 37 -8.18 2.40 1.33
C THR A 37 -9.50 2.96 0.74
N LYS A 38 -9.43 3.90 -0.22
CA LYS A 38 -10.62 4.43 -0.91
C LYS A 38 -11.37 3.37 -1.73
N HIS A 39 -10.66 2.37 -2.24
CA HIS A 39 -11.24 1.23 -2.95
C HIS A 39 -11.73 0.11 -2.01
N GLY A 40 -11.67 0.31 -0.68
CA GLY A 40 -12.07 -0.69 0.29
C GLY A 40 -11.07 -1.83 0.45
N ILE A 41 -9.85 -1.69 -0.06
CA ILE A 41 -8.78 -2.67 0.09
C ILE A 41 -8.23 -2.56 1.52
N ARG A 42 -8.60 -3.53 2.36
CA ARG A 42 -8.16 -3.62 3.78
C ARG A 42 -7.03 -4.61 4.01
N TYR A 43 -6.81 -5.51 3.06
CA TYR A 43 -5.80 -6.57 3.11
C TYR A 43 -5.05 -6.61 1.79
N CYS A 44 -3.76 -6.95 1.83
CA CYS A 44 -2.98 -7.18 0.63
C CYS A 44 -3.47 -8.45 -0.06
N PRO A 45 -3.86 -8.42 -1.35
CA PRO A 45 -4.32 -9.62 -2.04
C PRO A 45 -3.20 -10.61 -2.36
N CYS A 46 -1.92 -10.22 -2.20
CA CYS A 46 -0.78 -11.10 -2.41
C CYS A 46 -0.33 -11.84 -1.15
N CYS A 47 -0.27 -11.17 0.00
CA CYS A 47 0.23 -11.75 1.25
C CYS A 47 -0.81 -11.87 2.35
N GLU A 48 -2.05 -11.46 2.08
CA GLU A 48 -3.24 -11.55 2.95
C GLU A 48 -3.12 -10.79 4.29
N ARG A 49 -2.04 -10.02 4.49
CA ARG A 49 -1.83 -9.17 5.67
C ARG A 49 -2.64 -7.89 5.56
N THR A 50 -3.03 -7.34 6.72
CA THR A 50 -3.70 -6.05 6.81
C THR A 50 -2.91 -4.97 6.08
N LEU A 51 -3.58 -4.14 5.29
CA LEU A 51 -2.94 -3.07 4.52
C LEU A 51 -2.68 -1.85 5.41
N LYS A 52 -1.48 -1.27 5.27
CA LYS A 52 -1.14 0.04 5.85
C LYS A 52 -0.67 0.98 4.75
N GLU A 53 -1.51 1.94 4.40
CA GLU A 53 -1.20 3.00 3.43
C GLU A 53 -0.18 3.97 4.04
N VAL A 54 0.87 4.32 3.29
CA VAL A 54 1.83 5.37 3.65
C VAL A 54 1.93 6.34 2.49
N ARG A 55 1.70 7.63 2.78
CA ARG A 55 1.80 8.69 1.78
C ARG A 55 3.24 9.21 1.76
N GLU A 56 3.81 9.37 0.57
CA GLU A 56 5.18 9.87 0.43
C GLU A 56 5.35 11.30 0.99
N ASN A 57 4.27 12.08 1.06
CA ASN A 57 4.26 13.45 1.58
C ASN A 57 4.57 13.55 3.10
N GLU A 58 4.59 12.44 3.83
CA GLU A 58 4.99 12.38 5.25
C GLU A 58 6.50 12.12 5.43
N ARG A 59 7.29 12.03 4.34
CA ARG A 59 8.76 11.94 4.35
C ARG A 59 9.48 13.28 4.11
N ARG A 60 8.81 14.41 4.32
CA ARG A 60 9.46 15.73 4.29
C ARG A 60 9.97 16.07 5.70
N PRO A 61 11.29 16.05 5.97
CA PRO A 61 11.85 16.80 7.09
C PRO A 61 11.74 18.32 6.86
#